data_AF-W0T4E4-F1
#
_entry.id   AF-W0T4E4-F1
#
_cell.length_a   1.000
_cell.length_b   1.000
_cell.length_c   1.000
_cell.angle_alpha   90.00
_cell.angle_beta   90.00
_cell.angle_gamma   90.00
#
_symmetry.space_group_name_H-M   'P 1'
#
loop_
_entity.id
_entity.type
_entity.pdbx_description
1 polymer ?
#
loop_
_entity_poly.entity_id
_entity_poly.type
_entity_poly.pdbx_seq_one_letter_code
_entity_poly.pdbx_strand_id
1 'polypeptide(L)'
;MAYNSEDSSDEESITHPTQVYQRIYEKEADDHFQERMELERESEKLDQEYQELISKYGGEPGPESTAKMDELDERMQDISERLDEANERWINSYSVAMYYKDKERRDLEEDSD
;
A
#
# COMPACT_ATOMS: atom_id res chain seq x y z
N MET A 1 13.70 6.01 -3.07
CA MET A 1 14.24 5.53 -1.79
C MET A 1 13.68 4.13 -1.58
N ALA A 2 14.53 3.11 -1.58
CA ALA A 2 14.12 1.79 -1.12
C ALA A 2 13.90 1.91 0.39
N TYR A 3 12.69 1.64 0.86
CA TYR A 3 12.47 1.41 2.28
C TYR A 3 13.13 0.07 2.57
N ASN A 4 14.42 0.10 2.90
CA ASN A 4 15.07 -1.02 3.54
C ASN A 4 14.43 -1.09 4.93
N SER A 5 13.40 -1.92 5.08
CA SER A 5 12.99 -2.41 6.40
C SER A 5 14.18 -3.20 6.95
N GLU A 6 15.07 -2.52 7.66
CA GLU A 6 16.11 -3.12 8.50
C GLU A 6 15.51 -3.74 9.78
N ASP A 7 14.26 -4.20 9.72
CA ASP A 7 13.62 -4.98 10.78
C ASP A 7 13.68 -6.45 10.36
N SER A 8 14.85 -7.06 10.54
CA SER A 8 15.13 -8.45 10.17
C SER A 8 14.47 -9.40 11.19
N SER A 9 13.14 -9.34 11.30
CA SER A 9 12.35 -10.38 11.97
C SER A 9 12.36 -11.70 11.17
N ASP A 10 12.73 -11.65 9.89
CA ASP A 10 12.92 -12.81 9.02
C ASP A 10 14.11 -13.71 9.44
N GLU A 11 15.13 -13.18 10.14
CA GLU A 11 16.28 -13.96 10.64
C GLU A 11 16.08 -14.56 12.04
N GLU A 12 15.08 -14.11 12.81
CA GLU A 12 14.83 -14.72 14.12
C GLU A 12 14.32 -16.16 13.95
N SER A 13 14.72 -17.06 14.84
CA SER A 13 14.19 -18.42 14.83
C SER A 13 12.75 -18.43 15.37
N ILE A 14 11.86 -19.16 14.70
CA ILE A 14 10.50 -19.37 15.20
C ILE A 14 10.57 -20.21 16.49
N THR A 15 10.14 -19.61 17.59
CA THR A 15 10.05 -20.23 18.92
C THR A 15 8.62 -20.61 19.29
N HIS A 16 7.61 -19.96 18.69
CA HIS A 16 6.19 -20.25 18.91
C HIS A 16 5.41 -20.45 17.59
N PRO A 17 4.43 -21.38 17.54
CA PRO A 17 3.64 -21.61 16.33
C PRO A 17 2.88 -20.37 15.82
N THR A 18 2.53 -19.45 16.71
CA THR A 18 1.87 -18.17 16.41
C THR A 18 2.74 -17.21 15.60
N GLN A 19 4.07 -17.26 15.75
CA GLN A 19 5.01 -16.44 14.99
C GLN A 19 5.01 -16.78 13.50
N VAL A 20 4.69 -18.02 13.13
CA VAL A 20 4.56 -18.42 11.72
C VAL A 20 3.47 -17.59 11.05
N TYR A 21 2.31 -17.50 11.69
CA TYR A 21 1.19 -16.72 11.16
C TYR A 21 1.49 -15.23 11.20
N GLN A 22 2.08 -14.73 12.29
CA GLN A 22 2.50 -13.33 12.38
C GLN A 22 3.38 -12.94 11.19
N ARG A 23 4.47 -13.67 10.91
CA ARG A 23 5.38 -13.34 9.81
C ARG A 23 4.74 -13.39 8.43
N ILE A 24 3.86 -14.37 8.20
CA ILE A 24 3.12 -14.45 6.93
C ILE A 24 2.32 -13.16 6.71
N TYR A 25 1.58 -12.71 7.73
CA TYR A 25 0.74 -11.53 7.63
C TYR A 25 1.52 -10.22 7.70
N GLU A 26 2.67 -10.17 8.37
CA GLU A 26 3.59 -9.02 8.32
C GLU A 26 4.14 -8.83 6.91
N LYS A 27 4.63 -9.92 6.30
CA LYS A 27 5.10 -9.88 4.92
C LYS A 27 3.98 -9.51 3.93
N GLU A 28 2.80 -10.09 4.09
CA GLU A 28 1.65 -9.75 3.25
C GLU A 28 1.25 -8.28 3.42
N ALA A 29 1.27 -7.74 4.64
CA ALA A 29 1.05 -6.32 4.88
C ALA A 29 2.13 -5.46 4.22
N ASP A 30 3.40 -5.84 4.30
CA ASP A 30 4.48 -5.11 3.63
C ASP A 30 4.31 -5.11 2.11
N ASP A 31 3.94 -6.24 1.50
CA ASP A 31 3.66 -6.35 0.06
C ASP A 31 2.50 -5.42 -0.35
N HIS A 32 1.37 -5.43 0.38
CA HIS A 32 0.24 -4.52 0.12
C HIS A 32 0.61 -3.06 0.34
N PHE A 33 1.49 -2.77 1.31
CA PHE A 33 1.98 -1.42 1.56
C PHE A 33 2.85 -0.92 0.40
N GLN A 34 3.72 -1.76 -0.16
CA GLN A 34 4.50 -1.41 -1.35
C GLN A 34 3.60 -1.15 -2.56
N GLU A 35 2.59 -2.00 -2.79
CA GLU A 35 1.60 -1.79 -3.85
C GLU A 35 0.91 -0.42 -3.71
N ARG A 36 0.48 -0.07 -2.48
CA ARG A 36 -0.12 1.24 -2.20
C ARG A 36 0.83 2.40 -2.52
N MET A 37 2.10 2.29 -2.10
CA MET A 37 3.11 3.32 -2.36
C MET A 37 3.41 3.48 -3.85
N GLU A 38 3.31 2.42 -4.64
CA GLU A 38 3.47 2.47 -6.10
C GLU A 38 2.27 3.16 -6.77
N LEU A 39 1.06 2.84 -6.34
CA LEU A 39 -0.16 3.48 -6.80
C LEU A 39 -0.22 4.97 -6.43
N GLU A 40 0.20 5.35 -5.22
CA GLU A 40 0.31 6.75 -4.80
C GLU A 40 1.28 7.52 -5.72
N ARG A 41 2.44 6.93 -6.05
CA ARG A 41 3.38 7.54 -7.01
C ARG A 41 2.83 7.61 -8.42
N GLU A 42 2.02 6.66 -8.85
CA GLU A 42 1.38 6.71 -10.16
C GLU A 42 0.31 7.81 -10.20
N SER A 43 -0.50 7.93 -9.16
CA SER A 43 -1.47 9.01 -8.98
C SER A 43 -0.81 10.40 -9.03
N GLU A 44 0.28 10.61 -8.29
CA GLU A 44 1.03 11.87 -8.31
C GLU A 44 1.57 12.22 -9.70
N LYS A 45 2.00 11.21 -10.48
CA LYS A 45 2.46 11.44 -11.86
C LYS A 45 1.33 11.82 -12.79
N LEU A 46 0.15 11.19 -12.66
CA LEU A 46 -1.02 11.53 -13.46
C LEU A 46 -1.51 12.95 -13.15
N ASP A 47 -1.55 13.33 -11.87
CA ASP A 47 -1.92 14.69 -11.48
C ASP A 47 -0.91 15.71 -12.05
N GLN A 48 0.39 15.42 -11.98
CA GLN A 48 1.41 16.27 -12.63
C GLN A 48 1.18 16.39 -14.15
N GLU A 49 0.93 15.28 -14.85
CA GLU A 49 0.68 15.29 -16.29
C GLU A 49 -0.59 16.10 -16.63
N TYR A 50 -1.64 15.98 -15.82
CA TYR A 50 -2.87 16.75 -15.96
C TYR A 50 -2.64 18.26 -15.75
N GLN A 51 -1.91 18.64 -14.71
CA GLN A 51 -1.55 20.04 -14.45
C GLN A 51 -0.67 20.64 -15.55
N GLU A 52 0.30 19.88 -16.06
CA GLU A 52 1.13 20.27 -17.20
C GLU A 52 0.29 20.50 -18.46
N LEU A 53 -0.70 19.62 -18.71
CA LEU A 53 -1.62 19.74 -19.82
C LEU A 53 -2.47 21.02 -19.70
N ILE A 54 -3.05 21.28 -18.52
CA ILE A 54 -3.80 22.51 -18.24
C ILE A 54 -2.92 23.75 -18.47
N SER A 55 -1.71 23.75 -17.92
CA SER A 55 -0.76 24.86 -18.04
C SER A 55 -0.40 25.13 -19.50
N LYS A 56 -0.21 24.08 -20.30
CA LYS A 56 0.16 24.17 -21.71
C LYS A 56 -0.97 24.73 -22.59
N TYR A 57 -2.22 24.41 -22.29
CA TYR A 57 -3.37 24.84 -23.11
C TYR A 57 -4.06 26.12 -22.64
N GLY A 58 -3.62 26.72 -21.52
CA GLY A 58 -3.75 28.16 -21.25
C GLY A 58 -5.17 28.76 -21.30
N GLY A 59 -6.23 27.94 -21.19
CA GLY A 59 -7.62 28.38 -21.11
C GLY A 59 -8.56 27.91 -22.24
N GLU A 60 -8.05 27.50 -23.40
CA GLU A 60 -8.87 26.89 -24.47
C GLU A 60 -8.23 25.57 -24.94
N PRO A 61 -8.51 24.45 -24.26
CA PRO A 61 -8.09 23.14 -24.73
C PRO A 61 -8.76 22.86 -26.09
N GLY A 62 -7.95 22.58 -27.11
CA GLY A 62 -8.43 21.99 -28.35
C GLY A 62 -8.99 20.58 -28.13
N PRO A 63 -9.71 20.01 -29.10
CA PRO A 63 -10.35 18.70 -28.96
C PRO A 63 -9.38 17.56 -28.60
N GLU A 64 -8.14 17.62 -29.10
CA GLU A 64 -7.10 16.63 -28.75
C GLU A 64 -6.66 16.73 -27.29
N SER A 65 -6.58 17.95 -26.73
CA SER A 65 -6.25 18.14 -25.32
C SER A 65 -7.39 17.75 -24.40
N THR A 66 -8.64 18.03 -24.78
CA THR A 66 -9.81 17.56 -24.03
C THR A 66 -9.85 16.04 -23.96
N ALA A 67 -9.66 15.35 -25.09
CA ALA A 67 -9.63 13.89 -25.12
C ALA A 67 -8.52 13.31 -24.20
N LYS A 68 -7.35 13.96 -24.15
CA LYS A 68 -6.26 13.53 -23.28
C LYS A 68 -6.55 13.85 -21.80
N MET A 69 -7.24 14.94 -21.49
CA MET A 69 -7.72 15.24 -20.14
C MET A 69 -8.71 14.19 -19.66
N ASP A 70 -9.67 13.81 -20.52
CA ASP A 70 -10.65 12.77 -20.22
C ASP A 70 -9.98 11.41 -19.94
N GLU A 71 -8.97 11.03 -20.73
CA GLU A 71 -8.19 9.80 -20.50
C GLU A 71 -7.44 9.83 -19.17
N LEU A 72 -6.84 10.97 -18.81
CA LEU A 72 -6.14 11.12 -17.53
C LEU A 72 -7.12 11.05 -16.35
N ASP A 73 -8.31 11.66 -16.49
CA ASP A 73 -9.36 11.61 -15.47
C ASP A 73 -9.88 10.17 -15.26
N GLU A 74 -10.11 9.41 -16.34
CA GLU A 74 -10.50 8.00 -16.26
C GLU A 74 -9.42 7.17 -15.55
N ARG A 75 -8.14 7.39 -15.87
CA ARG A 75 -7.03 6.69 -15.23
C ARG A 75 -6.85 7.08 -13.76
N MET A 76 -7.09 8.34 -13.40
CA MET A 76 -7.08 8.78 -12.00
C MET A 76 -8.20 8.14 -11.18
N GLN A 77 -9.39 7.94 -11.78
CA GLN A 77 -10.48 7.20 -11.13
C GLN A 77 -10.10 5.74 -10.89
N ASP A 78 -9.54 5.05 -11.90
CA ASP A 78 -9.06 3.66 -11.75
C ASP A 78 -8.01 3.53 -10.64
N ILE A 79 -7.02 4.44 -10.60
CA ILE A 79 -5.99 4.43 -9.56
C ILE A 79 -6.60 4.70 -8.18
N SER A 80 -7.59 5.58 -8.08
CA SER A 80 -8.28 5.84 -6.80
C SER A 80 -8.98 4.58 -6.28
N GLU A 81 -9.70 3.86 -7.13
CA GLU A 81 -10.37 2.60 -6.75
C GLU A 81 -9.33 1.55 -6.30
N ARG A 82 -8.24 1.43 -7.06
CA ARG A 82 -7.14 0.50 -6.73
C ARG A 82 -6.42 0.87 -5.43
N LEU A 83 -6.29 2.17 -5.13
CA LEU A 83 -5.73 2.65 -3.86
C LEU A 83 -6.63 2.28 -2.69
N ASP A 84 -7.94 2.44 -2.82
CA ASP A 84 -8.89 2.04 -1.79
C ASP A 84 -8.80 0.53 -1.53
N GLU A 85 -8.78 -0.29 -2.58
CA GLU A 85 -8.60 -1.74 -2.46
C GLU A 85 -7.26 -2.12 -1.81
N ALA A 86 -6.15 -1.54 -2.25
CA ALA A 86 -4.82 -1.81 -1.68
C ALA A 86 -4.75 -1.40 -0.20
N ASN A 87 -5.39 -0.29 0.16
CA ASN A 87 -5.48 0.17 1.54
C ASN A 87 -6.31 -0.79 2.41
N GLU A 88 -7.45 -1.29 1.91
CA GLU A 88 -8.24 -2.29 2.62
C GLU A 88 -7.46 -3.60 2.86
N ARG A 89 -6.74 -4.08 1.83
CA ARG A 89 -5.91 -5.29 1.93
C ARG A 89 -4.76 -5.12 2.91
N TRP A 90 -4.10 -3.97 2.89
CA TRP A 90 -3.05 -3.62 3.84
C TRP A 90 -3.58 -3.60 5.28
N ILE A 91 -4.69 -2.89 5.53
CA ILE A 91 -5.32 -2.82 6.86
C ILE A 91 -5.68 -4.21 7.38
N ASN A 92 -6.24 -5.07 6.51
CA ASN A 92 -6.62 -6.42 6.88
C ASN A 92 -5.39 -7.23 7.32
N SER A 93 -4.39 -7.32 6.44
CA SER A 93 -3.18 -8.11 6.68
C SER A 93 -2.42 -7.63 7.92
N TYR A 94 -2.28 -6.30 8.07
CA TYR A 94 -1.64 -5.69 9.23
C TYR A 94 -2.42 -5.97 10.53
N SER A 95 -3.75 -5.89 10.51
CA SER A 95 -4.58 -6.19 11.68
C SER A 95 -4.44 -7.66 12.11
N VAL A 96 -4.35 -8.58 11.16
CA VAL A 96 -4.15 -10.01 11.45
C VAL A 96 -2.75 -10.27 12.00
N ALA A 97 -1.72 -9.63 11.47
CA ALA A 97 -0.36 -9.69 12.04
C ALA A 97 -0.35 -9.24 13.51
N MET A 98 -0.98 -8.10 13.80
CA MET A 98 -1.11 -7.58 15.17
C MET A 98 -1.89 -8.51 16.10
N TYR A 99 -2.92 -9.19 15.58
CA TYR A 99 -3.66 -10.20 16.35
C TYR A 99 -2.75 -11.36 16.77
N TYR A 100 -1.94 -11.91 15.86
CA TYR A 100 -1.05 -13.02 16.19
C TYR A 100 0.08 -12.62 17.13
N LYS A 101 0.59 -11.39 16.98
CA LYS A 101 1.58 -10.80 17.91
C LYS A 101 1.02 -10.66 19.33
N ASP A 102 -0.21 -10.17 19.48
CA ASP A 102 -0.85 -10.07 20.79
C ASP A 102 -1.22 -11.44 21.36
N LYS A 103 -1.61 -12.40 20.51
CA LYS A 103 -1.86 -13.77 20.93
C LYS A 103 -0.59 -14.43 21.47
N GLU A 104 0.53 -14.30 20.76
CA GLU A 104 1.82 -14.82 21.24
C GLU A 104 2.19 -14.24 22.61
N ARG A 105 2.04 -12.93 22.79
CA ARG A 105 2.29 -12.28 24.08
C ARG A 105 1.46 -12.91 25.21
N ARG A 106 0.18 -13.18 24.96
CA ARG A 106 -0.71 -13.82 25.94
C ARG A 106 -0.32 -15.27 26.21
N ASP A 107 -0.01 -16.04 25.17
CA ASP A 107 0.42 -17.43 25.32
C ASP A 107 1.71 -17.52 26.17
N LEU A 108 2.65 -16.59 25.98
CA LEU A 108 3.88 -16.47 26.78
C LEU A 108 3.64 -16.04 28.24
N GLU A 109 2.67 -15.14 28.47
CA GLU A 109 2.25 -14.72 29.82
C GLU A 109 1.59 -15.90 30.58
N GLU A 110 0.78 -16.73 29.90
CA GLU A 110 0.13 -17.91 30.50
C GLU A 110 1.10 -19.05 30.83
N ASP A 111 2.15 -19.26 30.03
CA ASP A 111 3.18 -20.29 30.28
C ASP A 111 4.17 -19.92 31.42
N SER A 112 4.10 -18.68 31.93
CA SER A 112 5.03 -18.14 32.94
C SER A 112 4.52 -18.24 34.40
N ASP A 113 3.29 -18.72 34.62
CA ASP A 113 2.65 -18.93 35.94
C ASP A 113 2.63 -20.41 36.38
#